data_AF-A0A433QTL9-F1
#
_entry.id   AF-A0A433QTL9-F1
#
_cell.length_a   1.000
_cell.length_b   1.000
_cell.length_c   1.000
_cell.angle_alpha   90.00
_cell.angle_beta   90.00
_cell.angle_gamma   90.00
#
_symmetry.space_group_name_H-M   'P 1'
#
loop_
_entity.id
_entity.type
_entity.pdbx_description
1 polymer ?
#
loop_
_entity_poly.entity_id
_entity_poly.type
_entity_poly.pdbx_seq_one_letter_code
_entity_poly.pdbx_strand_id
1 'polypeptide(L)'
;MNTTNTDPQNVSDGVQIFVWSVVAIGIVSCGFISCKVLLDPNRIRWSCFFLAFLTLGMAVANGLEAAGTFTGLLYCELTIITALLFNNFITVITLDLGGKFYGPEERVNGLYWVSLVANILINMVFIASLIMHNIPSVFIASITVDHIARMCVPVVIFISFVYAFYPLIVIGTDVDHRPVLVIAVGVW
;
A
#
# COMPACT_ATOMS: atom_id res chain seq x y z
N MET A 1 2.96 36.10 -34.66
CA MET A 1 4.17 35.38 -34.20
C MET A 1 4.35 35.72 -32.73
N ASN A 2 3.92 34.84 -31.84
CA ASN A 2 4.26 34.83 -30.41
C ASN A 2 3.94 33.42 -29.91
N THR A 3 4.85 32.50 -30.17
CA THR A 3 4.89 31.17 -29.57
C THR A 3 5.34 31.35 -28.13
N THR A 4 4.39 31.47 -27.21
CA THR A 4 4.67 31.24 -25.79
C THR A 4 5.02 29.77 -25.65
N ASN A 5 6.32 29.48 -25.75
CA ASN A 5 6.90 28.25 -25.24
C ASN A 5 6.47 28.15 -23.77
N THR A 6 5.56 27.23 -23.48
CA THR A 6 5.41 26.72 -22.12
C THR A 6 6.72 26.02 -21.81
N ASP A 7 7.61 26.71 -21.09
CA ASP A 7 8.75 26.05 -20.46
C ASP A 7 8.21 24.80 -19.74
N PRO A 8 8.82 23.62 -19.94
CA PRO A 8 8.48 22.46 -19.12
C PRO A 8 8.65 22.92 -17.67
N GLN A 9 7.64 22.68 -16.83
CA GLN A 9 7.72 23.00 -15.40
C GLN A 9 9.01 22.38 -14.86
N ASN A 10 10.05 23.21 -14.68
CA ASN A 10 11.30 22.79 -14.09
C ASN A 10 10.99 22.46 -12.62
N VAL A 11 10.69 21.18 -12.38
CA VAL A 11 10.62 20.60 -11.05
C VAL A 11 11.95 20.94 -10.37
N SER A 12 11.88 21.58 -9.20
CA SER A 12 13.07 21.99 -8.44
C SER A 12 14.05 20.82 -8.32
N ASP A 13 15.35 21.07 -8.55
CA ASP A 13 16.41 20.06 -8.44
C ASP A 13 16.31 19.25 -7.14
N GLY A 14 15.85 19.88 -6.05
CA GLY A 14 15.63 19.22 -4.76
C GLY A 14 14.54 18.15 -4.78
N VAL A 15 13.46 18.35 -5.53
CA VAL A 15 12.37 17.35 -5.68
C VAL A 15 12.87 16.17 -6.51
N GLN A 16 13.63 16.42 -7.59
CA GLN A 16 14.21 15.34 -8.38
C GLN A 16 15.19 14.49 -7.55
N ILE A 17 16.08 15.13 -6.79
CA ILE A 17 17.02 14.44 -5.89
C ILE A 17 16.25 13.58 -4.86
N PHE A 18 15.20 14.14 -4.25
CA PHE A 18 14.38 13.42 -3.29
C PHE A 18 13.77 12.16 -3.90
N VAL A 19 13.10 12.27 -5.06
CA VAL A 19 12.42 11.12 -5.67
C VAL A 19 13.41 10.02 -6.07
N TRP A 20 14.57 10.38 -6.65
CA TRP A 20 15.59 9.40 -7.00
C TRP A 20 16.26 8.76 -5.78
N SER A 21 16.39 9.48 -4.67
CA SER A 21 16.85 8.89 -3.41
C SER A 21 15.86 7.83 -2.88
N VAL A 22 14.55 8.05 -3.03
CA VAL A 22 13.51 7.09 -2.66
C VAL A 22 13.62 5.83 -3.53
N VAL A 23 13.86 5.99 -4.84
CA VAL A 23 14.10 4.85 -5.75
C VAL A 23 15.33 4.06 -5.30
N ALA A 24 16.45 4.72 -5.01
CA ALA A 24 17.68 4.06 -4.56
C ALA A 24 17.46 3.25 -3.26
N ILE A 25 16.79 3.84 -2.27
CA ILE A 25 16.42 3.16 -1.02
C ILE A 25 15.48 1.98 -1.29
N GLY A 26 14.52 2.15 -2.21
CA GLY A 26 13.61 1.09 -2.63
C GLY A 26 14.33 -0.11 -3.24
N ILE A 27 15.33 0.12 -4.11
CA ILE A 27 16.15 -0.95 -4.71
C ILE A 27 16.90 -1.72 -3.62
N VAL A 28 17.57 -1.01 -2.71
CA VAL A 28 18.31 -1.63 -1.60
C VAL A 28 17.36 -2.44 -0.71
N SER A 29 16.22 -1.88 -0.34
CA SER A 29 15.22 -2.55 0.50
C SER A 29 14.65 -3.80 -0.18
N CYS A 30 14.33 -3.71 -1.48
CA CYS A 30 13.87 -4.85 -2.27
C CYS A 30 14.93 -5.95 -2.32
N GLY A 31 16.21 -5.60 -2.47
CA GLY A 31 17.33 -6.53 -2.41
C GLY A 31 17.42 -7.26 -1.07
N PHE A 32 17.33 -6.54 0.05
CA PHE A 32 17.30 -7.15 1.39
C PHE A 32 16.12 -8.11 1.58
N ILE A 33 14.92 -7.70 1.17
CA ILE A 33 13.72 -8.55 1.26
C ILE A 33 13.87 -9.80 0.38
N SER A 34 14.39 -9.65 -0.85
CA SER A 34 14.66 -10.77 -1.77
C SER A 34 15.59 -11.79 -1.15
N CYS A 35 16.73 -11.35 -0.59
CA CYS A 35 17.67 -12.23 0.10
C CYS A 35 17.01 -12.98 1.26
N LYS A 36 16.19 -12.30 2.07
CA LYS A 36 15.48 -12.93 3.20
C LYS A 36 14.42 -13.94 2.76
N VAL A 37 13.73 -13.68 1.67
CA VAL A 37 12.72 -14.59 1.09
C VAL A 37 13.38 -15.85 0.56
N LEU A 38 14.53 -15.72 -0.11
CA LEU A 38 15.27 -16.87 -0.65
C LEU A 38 15.91 -17.75 0.43
N LEU A 39 16.37 -17.15 1.54
CA LEU A 39 17.00 -17.90 2.63
C LEU A 39 16.01 -18.72 3.47
N ASP A 40 14.80 -18.20 3.69
CA ASP A 40 13.78 -18.90 4.47
C ASP A 40 12.38 -18.52 3.91
N PRO A 41 11.89 -19.31 2.95
CA PRO A 41 10.68 -18.99 2.20
C PRO A 41 9.43 -19.23 3.04
N ASN A 42 8.62 -18.18 3.19
CA ASN A 42 7.32 -18.22 3.84
C ASN A 42 6.32 -17.41 3.02
N ARG A 43 5.04 -17.79 3.06
CA ARG A 43 3.97 -17.11 2.32
C ARG A 43 3.91 -15.61 2.62
N ILE A 44 4.04 -15.22 3.89
CA ILE A 44 4.06 -13.79 4.29
C ILE A 44 5.24 -13.06 3.65
N ARG A 45 6.43 -13.68 3.65
CA ARG A 45 7.64 -13.06 3.08
C ARG A 45 7.52 -12.87 1.58
N TRP A 46 6.96 -13.86 0.86
CA TRP A 46 6.63 -13.72 -0.55
C TRP A 46 5.64 -12.58 -0.81
N SER A 47 4.58 -12.45 0.01
CA SER A 47 3.66 -11.32 -0.09
C SER A 47 4.34 -9.97 0.15
N CYS A 48 5.22 -9.87 1.15
CA CYS A 48 6.01 -8.66 1.39
C CYS A 48 6.98 -8.36 0.25
N PHE A 49 7.54 -9.38 -0.40
CA PHE A 49 8.39 -9.21 -1.57
C PHE A 49 7.62 -8.63 -2.76
N PHE A 50 6.44 -9.17 -3.07
CA PHE A 50 5.57 -8.60 -4.11
C PHE A 50 5.15 -7.16 -3.78
N LEU A 51 4.82 -6.88 -2.51
CA LEU A 51 4.50 -5.54 -2.06
C LEU A 51 5.69 -4.58 -2.23
N ALA A 52 6.91 -5.01 -1.89
CA ALA A 52 8.12 -4.21 -2.07
C ALA A 52 8.44 -3.94 -3.55
N PHE A 53 8.19 -4.91 -4.42
CA PHE A 53 8.35 -4.73 -5.86
C PHE A 53 7.32 -3.74 -6.43
N LEU A 54 6.07 -3.85 -5.96
CA LEU A 54 4.99 -2.92 -6.31
C LEU A 54 5.33 -1.48 -5.89
N THR A 55 5.81 -1.27 -4.65
CA THR A 55 6.19 0.07 -4.17
C THR A 55 7.42 0.62 -4.88
N LEU A 56 8.39 -0.23 -5.24
CA LEU A 56 9.52 0.16 -6.07
C LEU A 56 9.06 0.59 -7.47
N GLY A 57 8.14 -0.15 -8.09
CA GLY A 57 7.55 0.23 -9.38
C GLY A 57 6.90 1.61 -9.33
N MET A 58 6.15 1.91 -8.27
CA MET A 58 5.55 3.23 -8.07
C MET A 58 6.60 4.32 -7.82
N ALA A 59 7.66 4.03 -7.06
CA ALA A 59 8.75 4.98 -6.83
C ALA A 59 9.45 5.34 -8.15
N VAL A 60 9.68 4.35 -9.03
CA VAL A 60 10.25 4.59 -10.36
C VAL A 60 9.30 5.41 -11.22
N ALA A 61 7.99 5.11 -11.22
CA ALA A 61 7.00 5.89 -11.94
C ALA A 61 6.96 7.36 -11.48
N ASN A 62 7.04 7.62 -10.17
CA ASN A 62 7.15 8.97 -9.63
C ASN A 62 8.45 9.66 -10.08
N GLY A 63 9.57 8.93 -10.16
CA GLY A 63 10.84 9.47 -10.66
C GLY A 63 10.77 9.86 -12.13
N LEU A 64 10.11 9.03 -12.94
CA LEU A 64 9.88 9.30 -14.36
C LEU A 64 8.90 10.47 -14.58
N GLU A 65 7.92 10.64 -13.72
CA GLU A 65 6.98 11.77 -13.73
C GLU A 65 7.70 13.08 -13.36
N ALA A 66 8.52 13.08 -12.30
CA ALA A 66 9.33 14.23 -11.90
C ALA A 66 10.39 14.63 -12.95
N ALA A 67 10.83 13.68 -13.78
CA ALA A 67 11.70 13.93 -14.93
C ALA A 67 10.95 14.36 -16.21
N GLY A 68 9.62 14.46 -16.17
CA GLY A 68 8.77 14.84 -17.30
C GLY A 68 8.58 13.74 -18.36
N THR A 69 9.14 12.56 -18.15
CA THR A 69 9.11 11.41 -19.09
C THR A 69 7.82 10.60 -19.04
N PHE A 70 7.08 10.64 -17.93
CA PHE A 70 5.90 9.80 -17.73
C PHE A 70 4.78 10.60 -17.05
N THR A 71 3.86 11.16 -17.83
CA THR A 71 2.80 12.06 -17.35
C THR A 71 1.44 11.74 -17.96
N GLY A 72 0.37 12.32 -17.41
CA GLY A 72 -0.98 12.23 -17.95
C GLY A 72 -1.75 10.97 -17.52
N LEU A 73 -2.65 10.51 -18.38
CA LEU A 73 -3.63 9.46 -18.05
C LEU A 73 -2.97 8.14 -17.60
N LEU A 74 -1.91 7.71 -18.30
CA LEU A 74 -1.21 6.46 -17.98
C LEU A 74 -0.58 6.48 -16.58
N TYR A 75 -0.06 7.63 -16.16
CA TYR A 75 0.47 7.79 -14.81
C TYR A 75 -0.64 7.74 -13.75
N CYS A 76 -1.77 8.41 -13.99
CA CYS A 76 -2.94 8.35 -13.10
C CYS A 76 -3.46 6.91 -12.95
N GLU A 77 -3.63 6.18 -14.05
CA GLU A 77 -4.09 4.78 -14.04
C GLU A 77 -3.11 3.87 -13.31
N LEU A 78 -1.81 3.97 -13.62
CA LEU A 78 -0.77 3.19 -12.94
C LEU A 78 -0.81 3.42 -11.43
N THR A 79 -0.99 4.67 -11.02
CA THR A 79 -1.00 5.02 -9.60
C THR A 79 -2.24 4.48 -8.89
N ILE A 80 -3.42 4.54 -9.53
CA ILE A 80 -4.66 3.96 -9.00
C ILE A 80 -4.55 2.44 -8.89
N ILE A 81 -4.08 1.77 -9.94
CA ILE A 81 -3.90 0.31 -9.96
C ILE A 81 -2.91 -0.11 -8.87
N THR A 82 -1.80 0.62 -8.74
CA THR A 82 -0.78 0.34 -7.73
C THR A 82 -1.33 0.56 -6.31
N ALA A 83 -2.08 1.65 -6.07
CA ALA A 83 -2.72 1.89 -4.78
C ALA A 83 -3.75 0.81 -4.41
N LEU A 84 -4.56 0.38 -5.38
CA LEU A 84 -5.52 -0.71 -5.21
C LEU A 84 -4.80 -2.02 -4.87
N LEU A 85 -3.76 -2.40 -5.62
CA LEU A 85 -2.98 -3.60 -5.34
C LEU A 85 -2.30 -3.52 -3.98
N PHE A 86 -1.70 -2.37 -3.64
CA PHE A 86 -1.03 -2.14 -2.37
C PHE A 86 -1.99 -2.35 -1.19
N ASN A 87 -3.16 -1.72 -1.24
CA ASN A 87 -4.18 -1.83 -0.21
C ASN A 87 -4.65 -3.29 -0.02
N ASN A 88 -4.85 -4.02 -1.12
CA ASN A 88 -5.22 -5.43 -1.03
C ASN A 88 -4.12 -6.31 -0.45
N PHE A 89 -2.87 -6.15 -0.92
CA PHE A 89 -1.76 -6.94 -0.41
C PHE A 89 -1.49 -6.66 1.07
N ILE A 90 -1.50 -5.40 1.51
CA ILE A 90 -1.25 -5.07 2.92
C ILE A 90 -2.36 -5.60 3.82
N THR A 91 -3.64 -5.51 3.41
CA THR A 91 -4.76 -6.10 4.16
C THR A 91 -4.66 -7.62 4.21
N VAL A 92 -4.33 -8.30 3.10
CA VAL A 92 -4.16 -9.76 3.10
C VAL A 92 -3.01 -10.18 4.00
N ILE A 93 -1.87 -9.48 3.96
CA ILE A 93 -0.72 -9.75 4.84
C ILE A 93 -1.10 -9.57 6.31
N THR A 94 -1.78 -8.48 6.66
CA THR A 94 -2.20 -8.21 8.05
C THR A 94 -3.25 -9.20 8.53
N LEU A 95 -4.19 -9.63 7.68
CA LEU A 95 -5.15 -10.68 8.04
C LEU A 95 -4.48 -12.05 8.23
N ASP A 96 -3.55 -12.44 7.35
CA ASP A 96 -2.78 -13.70 7.48
C ASP A 96 -1.89 -13.68 8.73
N LEU A 97 -1.32 -12.52 9.06
CA LEU A 97 -0.56 -12.30 10.29
C LEU A 97 -1.46 -12.42 11.53
N GLY A 98 -2.61 -11.73 11.55
CA GLY A 98 -3.59 -11.80 12.63
C GLY A 98 -4.07 -13.23 12.87
N GLY A 99 -4.37 -13.98 11.81
CA GLY A 99 -4.80 -15.37 11.89
C GLY A 99 -3.81 -16.31 12.59
N LYS A 100 -2.52 -15.95 12.67
CA LYS A 100 -1.51 -16.69 13.44
C LYS A 100 -1.57 -16.41 14.94
N PHE A 101 -2.08 -15.25 15.35
CA PHE A 101 -2.21 -14.86 16.75
C PHE A 101 -3.54 -15.28 17.38
N TYR A 102 -4.60 -15.40 16.59
CA TYR A 102 -5.89 -15.90 17.06
C TYR A 102 -5.94 -17.44 17.12
N GLY A 103 -6.62 -17.96 18.15
CA GLY A 103 -7.04 -19.37 18.18
C GLY A 103 -8.03 -19.67 17.04
N PRO A 104 -8.14 -20.94 16.57
CA PRO A 104 -8.91 -21.29 15.38
C PRO A 104 -10.36 -20.80 15.41
N GLU A 105 -10.99 -20.76 16.59
CA GLU A 105 -12.38 -20.35 16.81
C GLU A 105 -12.56 -18.82 16.89
N GLU A 106 -11.50 -18.08 17.24
CA GLU A 106 -11.53 -16.61 17.47
C GLU A 106 -11.03 -15.80 16.25
N ARG A 107 -10.54 -16.50 15.21
CA ARG A 107 -9.97 -15.87 14.00
C ARG A 107 -10.94 -14.95 13.27
N VAL A 108 -12.21 -15.36 13.17
CA VAL A 108 -13.25 -14.62 12.44
C VAL A 108 -14.08 -13.86 13.46
N ASN A 109 -13.66 -12.65 13.79
CA ASN A 109 -14.33 -11.76 14.72
C ASN A 109 -14.88 -10.51 14.01
N GLY A 110 -15.50 -9.59 14.76
CA GLY A 110 -16.01 -8.33 14.19
C GLY A 110 -14.92 -7.52 13.48
N LEU A 111 -13.71 -7.41 14.05
CA LEU A 111 -12.59 -6.67 13.48
C LEU A 111 -12.12 -7.24 12.14
N TYR A 112 -12.15 -8.58 11.97
CA TYR A 112 -11.91 -9.24 10.69
C TYR A 112 -12.92 -8.79 9.63
N TRP A 113 -14.22 -8.77 9.96
CA TRP A 113 -15.25 -8.34 9.03
C TRP A 113 -15.17 -6.83 8.74
N VAL A 114 -14.89 -6.00 9.72
CA VAL A 114 -14.74 -4.54 9.51
C VAL A 114 -13.56 -4.26 8.59
N SER A 115 -12.39 -4.88 8.81
CA SER A 115 -11.21 -4.69 7.93
C SER A 115 -11.50 -5.17 6.50
N LEU A 116 -12.16 -6.31 6.34
CA LEU A 116 -12.52 -6.85 5.03
C LEU A 116 -13.54 -5.97 4.29
N VAL A 117 -14.61 -5.54 4.96
CA VAL A 117 -15.63 -4.66 4.38
C VAL A 117 -15.04 -3.30 4.03
N ALA A 118 -14.22 -2.71 4.91
CA ALA A 118 -13.57 -1.43 4.66
C ALA A 118 -12.62 -1.50 3.45
N ASN A 119 -11.87 -2.60 3.32
CA ASN A 119 -11.01 -2.84 2.15
C ASN A 119 -11.84 -2.96 0.85
N ILE A 120 -12.94 -3.72 0.86
CA ILE A 120 -13.84 -3.85 -0.30
C ILE A 120 -14.42 -2.48 -0.69
N LEU A 121 -14.89 -1.69 0.28
CA LEU A 121 -15.46 -0.37 0.01
C LEU A 121 -14.44 0.56 -0.64
N ILE A 122 -13.21 0.63 -0.12
CA ILE A 122 -12.15 1.44 -0.75
C ILE A 122 -11.82 0.95 -2.16
N ASN A 123 -11.74 -0.36 -2.38
CA ASN A 123 -11.48 -0.91 -3.70
C ASN A 123 -12.57 -0.52 -4.70
N MET A 124 -13.85 -0.51 -4.29
CA MET A 124 -14.94 -0.05 -5.14
C MET A 124 -14.77 1.42 -5.53
N VAL A 125 -14.29 2.28 -4.61
CA VAL A 125 -14.00 3.69 -4.92
C VAL A 125 -12.83 3.83 -5.90
N PHE A 126 -11.76 3.05 -5.74
CA PHE A 126 -10.65 3.04 -6.70
C PHE A 126 -11.09 2.58 -8.10
N ILE A 127 -11.90 1.52 -8.19
CA ILE A 127 -12.45 1.03 -9.46
C ILE A 127 -13.35 2.09 -10.11
N ALA A 128 -14.23 2.72 -9.33
CA ALA A 128 -15.08 3.81 -9.83
C ALA A 128 -14.23 4.98 -10.35
N SER A 129 -13.18 5.36 -9.62
CA SER A 129 -12.25 6.40 -10.04
C SER A 129 -11.54 6.03 -11.34
N LEU A 130 -11.07 4.79 -11.49
CA LEU A 130 -10.42 4.30 -12.71
C LEU A 130 -11.34 4.39 -13.94
N ILE A 131 -12.61 4.00 -13.77
CA ILE A 131 -13.63 4.11 -14.82
C ILE A 131 -13.85 5.59 -15.18
N MET A 132 -13.96 6.47 -14.19
CA MET A 132 -14.18 7.89 -14.41
C MET A 132 -12.98 8.59 -15.08
N HIS A 133 -11.74 8.16 -14.82
CA HIS A 133 -10.54 8.69 -15.49
C HIS A 133 -10.58 8.46 -17.01
N ASN A 134 -11.29 7.44 -17.47
CA ASN A 134 -11.48 7.14 -18.89
C ASN A 134 -12.62 7.94 -19.56
N ILE A 135 -13.35 8.76 -18.80
CA ILE A 135 -14.47 9.58 -19.29
C ILE A 135 -14.05 11.06 -19.26
N PRO A 136 -13.77 11.69 -20.42
CA PRO A 136 -13.24 13.05 -20.48
C PRO A 136 -14.08 14.11 -19.77
N SER A 137 -15.41 13.95 -19.75
CA SER A 137 -16.33 14.91 -19.13
C SER A 137 -16.28 14.93 -17.60
N VAL A 138 -15.73 13.89 -16.96
CA VAL A 138 -15.67 13.76 -15.48
C VAL A 138 -14.25 13.59 -14.94
N PHE A 139 -13.22 13.79 -15.77
CA PHE A 139 -11.82 13.59 -15.40
C PHE A 139 -11.37 14.42 -14.16
N ILE A 140 -11.83 15.67 -14.04
CA ILE A 140 -11.50 16.49 -12.85
C ILE A 140 -12.15 15.90 -11.58
N ALA A 141 -13.37 15.38 -11.69
CA ALA A 141 -14.05 14.73 -10.59
C ALA A 141 -13.35 13.41 -10.22
N SER A 142 -12.84 12.65 -11.20
CA SER A 142 -12.14 11.39 -10.96
C SER A 142 -10.85 11.59 -10.15
N ILE A 143 -10.07 12.64 -10.44
CA ILE A 143 -8.87 12.99 -9.65
C ILE A 143 -9.24 13.26 -8.19
N THR A 144 -10.32 14.01 -7.94
CA THR A 144 -10.78 14.30 -6.57
C THR A 144 -11.19 13.01 -5.85
N VAL A 145 -11.92 12.12 -6.51
CA VAL A 145 -12.35 10.83 -5.94
C VAL A 145 -11.16 9.91 -5.66
N ASP A 146 -10.16 9.87 -6.55
CA ASP A 146 -8.90 9.13 -6.32
C ASP A 146 -8.18 9.65 -5.08
N HIS A 147 -8.01 10.97 -4.93
CA HIS A 147 -7.39 11.55 -3.75
C HIS A 147 -8.12 11.17 -2.46
N ILE A 148 -9.46 11.21 -2.45
CA ILE A 148 -10.26 10.79 -1.30
C ILE A 148 -10.00 9.32 -0.98
N ALA A 149 -10.03 8.43 -1.99
CA ALA A 149 -9.77 7.01 -1.80
C ALA A 149 -8.40 6.76 -1.15
N ARG A 150 -7.36 7.44 -1.62
CA ARG A 150 -6.00 7.33 -1.08
C ARG A 150 -5.90 7.84 0.36
N MET A 151 -6.61 8.91 0.71
CA MET A 151 -6.63 9.42 2.09
C MET A 151 -7.36 8.46 3.04
N CYS A 152 -8.24 7.61 2.52
CA CYS A 152 -8.91 6.56 3.31
C CYS A 152 -8.06 5.28 3.47
N VAL A 153 -7.08 5.02 2.60
CA VAL A 153 -6.21 3.82 2.70
C VAL A 153 -5.54 3.66 4.08
N PRO A 154 -4.93 4.71 4.68
CA PRO A 154 -4.36 4.60 6.03
C PRO A 154 -5.37 4.15 7.08
N VAL A 155 -6.65 4.49 6.93
CA VAL A 155 -7.72 4.09 7.86
C VAL A 155 -7.98 2.59 7.75
N VAL A 156 -8.05 2.03 6.54
CA VAL A 156 -8.21 0.58 6.32
C VAL A 156 -7.01 -0.19 6.84
N ILE A 157 -5.81 0.32 6.58
CA ILE A 157 -4.57 -0.24 7.11
C ILE A 157 -4.63 -0.25 8.63
N PHE A 158 -4.95 0.89 9.27
CA PHE A 158 -5.06 0.99 10.71
C PHE A 158 -6.03 -0.04 11.30
N ILE A 159 -7.24 -0.18 10.75
CA ILE A 159 -8.22 -1.17 11.20
C ILE A 159 -7.66 -2.61 11.05
N SER A 160 -6.98 -2.90 9.95
CA SER A 160 -6.38 -4.21 9.69
C SER A 160 -5.23 -4.51 10.67
N PHE A 161 -4.43 -3.50 11.03
CA PHE A 161 -3.43 -3.59 12.08
C PHE A 161 -4.06 -3.80 13.45
N VAL A 162 -5.13 -3.06 13.79
CA VAL A 162 -5.86 -3.27 15.04
C VAL A 162 -6.35 -4.71 15.12
N TYR A 163 -6.93 -5.27 14.06
CA TYR A 163 -7.27 -6.70 14.02
C TYR A 163 -6.04 -7.58 14.27
N ALA A 164 -4.96 -7.40 13.52
CA ALA A 164 -3.78 -8.26 13.60
C ALA A 164 -3.15 -8.26 15.00
N PHE A 165 -3.09 -7.11 15.66
CA PHE A 165 -2.40 -6.93 16.93
C PHE A 165 -3.33 -6.91 18.16
N TYR A 166 -4.65 -6.98 17.98
CA TYR A 166 -5.59 -7.04 19.09
C TYR A 166 -5.28 -8.19 20.09
N PRO A 167 -4.98 -9.43 19.65
CA PRO A 167 -4.62 -10.49 20.59
C PRO A 167 -3.39 -10.15 21.43
N LEU A 168 -2.39 -9.48 20.84
CA LEU A 168 -1.18 -9.08 21.53
C LEU A 168 -1.45 -8.06 22.64
N ILE A 169 -2.35 -7.12 22.40
CA ILE A 169 -2.72 -6.08 23.38
C ILE A 169 -3.54 -6.71 24.52
N VAL A 170 -4.49 -7.59 24.20
CA VAL A 170 -5.36 -8.25 25.19
C VAL A 170 -4.58 -9.23 26.08
N ILE A 171 -3.59 -9.94 25.54
CA ILE A 171 -2.68 -10.82 26.32
C ILE A 171 -1.91 -10.03 27.39
N GLY A 172 -1.62 -8.74 27.15
CA GLY A 172 -0.98 -7.87 28.14
C GLY A 172 -1.90 -7.44 29.29
N THR A 173 -3.21 -7.66 29.19
CA THR A 173 -4.22 -7.12 30.11
C THR A 173 -4.86 -8.11 31.07
N ASP A 174 -4.84 -9.43 30.83
CA ASP A 174 -5.10 -10.40 31.92
C ASP A 174 -4.75 -11.88 31.62
N VAL A 175 -4.55 -12.60 32.73
CA VAL A 175 -4.22 -14.00 33.02
C VAL A 175 -4.89 -15.04 32.10
N ASP A 176 -4.16 -15.63 31.14
CA ASP A 176 -4.01 -17.08 31.01
C ASP A 176 -3.15 -17.52 29.81
N HIS A 177 -2.09 -18.27 30.12
CA HIS A 177 -1.35 -19.24 29.30
C HIS A 177 -1.64 -19.29 27.78
N ARG A 178 -1.06 -18.38 26.98
CA ARG A 178 -0.87 -18.59 25.53
C ARG A 178 0.53 -18.15 25.07
N PRO A 179 1.14 -18.84 24.08
CA PRO A 179 2.59 -19.01 23.99
C PRO A 179 3.34 -17.76 23.53
N VAL A 180 4.54 -17.59 24.10
CA VAL A 180 5.58 -16.56 23.89
C VAL A 180 5.88 -16.23 22.40
N LEU A 181 5.48 -17.11 21.47
CA LEU A 181 5.61 -16.93 20.03
C LEU A 181 4.91 -15.65 19.50
N VAL A 182 3.82 -15.22 20.17
CA VAL A 182 3.03 -14.06 19.72
C VAL A 182 3.84 -12.77 19.83
N ILE A 183 4.64 -12.60 20.90
CA ILE A 183 5.46 -11.40 21.15
C ILE A 183 6.63 -11.28 20.14
N ALA A 184 7.21 -12.41 19.73
CA ALA A 184 8.37 -12.41 18.83
C ALA A 184 8.04 -11.96 17.39
N VAL A 185 6.80 -12.11 16.96
CA VAL A 185 6.36 -11.71 15.61
C VAL A 185 5.91 -10.25 15.56
N GLY A 186 5.42 -9.67 16.66
CA GLY A 186 5.05 -8.26 16.70
C GLY A 186 6.21 -7.28 16.82
N VAL A 187 7.41 -7.77 17.14
CA VAL A 187 8.67 -7.01 17.16
C VAL A 187 9.38 -7.03 15.79
N TRP A 188 8.95 -7.89 14.86
CA TRP A 188 9.48 -7.99 13.51
C TRP A 188 8.71 -7.10 12.53
#